data_AF-A0A2M8AKY6-F1
#
_entry.id   AF-A0A2M8AKY6-F1
#
_cell.length_a   1.000
_cell.length_b   1.000
_cell.length_c   1.000
_cell.angle_alpha   90.00
_cell.angle_beta   90.00
_cell.angle_gamma   90.00
#
_symmetry.space_group_name_H-M   'P 1'
#
loop_
_entity.id
_entity.type
_entity.pdbx_description
1 polymer ?
#
loop_
_entity_poly.entity_id
_entity_poly.type
_entity_poly.pdbx_seq_one_letter_code
_entity_poly.pdbx_strand_id
1 'polypeptide(L)'
;MKYLLGCISMILITFCSSCKKEGSIKPTNTMTSEFFTEYNEVERIEPENWWVGFKDQSLQLLVKETGIYQASVSLSYEGVTIVNVTKGTSPNYLFIDLKISEIAKLGKFNIVFSFDNGEKKTQTYELKSRVKPAEDYIGFNSSDAIYLITPDRFSNGDESNDIIHYLKETTLNREDDYARHGGDLRGIINHLDYIHDMGFTAIWPCPVLINDMPRSSYHGYAMTDFYQVDPRFGTLQEYKELADKARSSGIKLIMDQVVNHCGSEHWWMKDLPFSDWVNQQKSFEDHENLKNSNHRRTSNQDTYASEKDKHDMSEGW
;
A
#
# COMPACT_ATOMS: atom_id res chain seq x y z
N MET A 1 21.30 3.76 87.35
CA MET A 1 20.52 4.90 86.81
C MET A 1 20.23 4.60 85.35
N LYS A 2 18.98 4.81 84.89
CA LYS A 2 18.26 4.01 83.89
C LYS A 2 18.88 3.93 82.46
N TYR A 3 18.70 2.75 81.86
CA TYR A 3 19.16 2.23 80.55
C TYR A 3 18.30 2.66 79.35
N LEU A 4 18.85 2.58 78.12
CA LEU A 4 18.41 1.72 76.98
C LEU A 4 19.18 2.12 75.69
N LEU A 5 20.05 1.26 75.13
CA LEU A 5 19.84 0.24 74.08
C LEU A 5 19.56 0.76 72.66
N GLY A 6 20.42 0.38 71.71
CA GLY A 6 20.20 0.44 70.27
C GLY A 6 21.10 -0.58 69.57
N CYS A 7 20.65 -1.84 69.50
CA CYS A 7 21.34 -2.94 68.84
C CYS A 7 20.95 -3.03 67.35
N ILE A 8 21.97 -3.30 66.53
CA ILE A 8 21.93 -3.62 65.11
C ILE A 8 21.18 -4.96 64.90
N SER A 9 20.29 -5.04 63.91
CA SER A 9 19.79 -6.32 63.41
C SER A 9 19.60 -6.31 61.89
N MET A 10 20.36 -7.23 61.27
CA MET A 10 20.25 -7.73 59.91
C MET A 10 18.97 -8.57 59.80
N ILE A 11 18.17 -8.41 58.75
CA ILE A 11 16.99 -9.26 58.50
C ILE A 11 17.23 -10.08 57.24
N LEU A 12 17.38 -11.38 57.45
CA LEU A 12 17.44 -12.43 56.44
C LEU A 12 16.03 -13.04 56.33
N ILE A 13 15.41 -12.95 55.15
CA ILE A 13 14.08 -13.49 54.88
C ILE A 13 14.21 -14.98 54.57
N THR A 14 13.54 -15.84 55.36
CA THR A 14 13.37 -17.26 55.08
C THR A 14 11.89 -17.61 54.97
N PHE A 15 11.55 -18.33 53.91
CA PHE A 15 10.22 -18.86 53.61
C PHE A 15 9.83 -19.99 54.57
N CYS A 16 8.55 -20.02 54.97
CA CYS A 16 7.89 -21.24 55.43
C CYS A 16 6.48 -21.33 54.86
N SER A 17 6.25 -22.39 54.09
CA SER A 17 5.00 -22.78 53.47
C SER A 17 4.06 -23.43 54.49
N SER A 18 2.76 -23.17 54.39
CA SER A 18 1.72 -24.01 55.00
C SER A 18 0.57 -24.22 54.02
N CYS A 19 0.22 -25.49 53.80
CA CYS A 19 -0.79 -25.96 52.86
C CYS A 19 -2.22 -25.56 53.25
N LYS A 20 -3.02 -25.16 52.25
CA LYS A 20 -4.46 -25.43 52.20
C LYS A 20 -4.80 -25.99 50.81
N LYS A 21 -5.41 -27.17 50.79
CA LYS A 21 -6.06 -27.74 49.61
C LYS A 21 -7.48 -27.19 49.54
N GLU A 22 -7.86 -26.59 48.42
CA GLU A 22 -9.24 -26.56 47.93
C GLU A 22 -9.18 -26.44 46.40
N GLY A 23 -10.02 -27.23 45.74
CA GLY A 23 -9.87 -27.60 44.33
C GLY A 23 -10.04 -26.42 43.37
N SER A 24 -9.12 -26.31 42.40
CA SER A 24 -9.33 -25.53 41.19
C SER A 24 -9.54 -26.50 40.03
N ILE A 25 -10.77 -26.55 39.51
CA ILE A 25 -11.04 -27.01 38.16
C ILE A 25 -10.19 -26.12 37.24
N LYS A 26 -9.17 -26.69 36.60
CA LYS A 26 -8.47 -25.99 35.52
C LYS A 26 -9.47 -25.87 34.36
N PRO A 27 -9.80 -24.66 33.88
CA PRO A 27 -10.39 -24.57 32.56
C PRO A 27 -9.28 -25.00 31.59
N THR A 28 -9.45 -26.19 31.02
CA THR A 28 -8.72 -26.56 29.82
C THR A 28 -9.23 -25.62 28.73
N ASN A 29 -8.57 -24.47 28.56
CA ASN A 29 -8.69 -23.70 27.34
C ASN A 29 -8.02 -24.52 26.24
N THR A 30 -8.76 -25.50 25.74
CA THR A 30 -8.56 -26.04 24.42
C THR A 30 -8.89 -24.90 23.48
N MET A 31 -7.92 -24.03 23.18
CA MET A 31 -8.02 -23.17 22.03
C MET A 31 -7.94 -24.09 20.82
N THR A 32 -9.09 -24.59 20.41
CA THR A 32 -9.27 -25.04 19.04
C THR A 32 -9.16 -23.78 18.18
N SER A 33 -7.94 -23.42 17.79
CA SER A 33 -7.78 -22.57 16.62
C SER A 33 -8.37 -23.38 15.48
N GLU A 34 -9.56 -23.02 15.04
CA GLU A 34 -10.12 -23.57 13.82
C GLU A 34 -9.07 -23.38 12.73
N PHE A 35 -8.69 -24.47 12.06
CA PHE A 35 -7.77 -24.40 10.94
C PHE A 35 -8.44 -23.61 9.83
N PHE A 36 -7.97 -22.38 9.60
CA PHE A 36 -8.38 -21.57 8.47
C PHE A 36 -7.50 -21.92 7.26
N THR A 37 -8.12 -22.33 6.15
CA THR A 37 -7.40 -22.60 4.89
C THR A 37 -7.33 -21.31 4.07
N GLU A 38 -6.11 -20.91 3.72
CA GLU A 38 -5.84 -19.76 2.86
C GLU A 38 -5.79 -20.17 1.38
N TYR A 39 -6.30 -19.31 0.51
CA TYR A 39 -6.39 -19.51 -0.93
C TYR A 39 -5.90 -18.26 -1.67
N ASN A 40 -5.24 -18.48 -2.81
CA ASN A 40 -4.79 -17.43 -3.71
C ASN A 40 -5.00 -17.87 -5.17
N GLU A 41 -6.27 -17.99 -5.58
CA GLU A 41 -6.65 -18.63 -6.85
C GLU A 41 -7.08 -17.64 -7.94
N VAL A 42 -7.18 -16.34 -7.63
CA VAL A 42 -7.40 -15.28 -8.62
C VAL A 42 -6.10 -14.54 -8.94
N GLU A 43 -5.95 -14.11 -10.20
CA GLU A 43 -4.75 -13.41 -10.67
C GLU A 43 -4.43 -12.14 -9.86
N ARG A 44 -5.44 -11.29 -9.58
CA ARG A 44 -5.26 -10.06 -8.79
C ARG A 44 -6.54 -9.65 -8.07
N ILE A 45 -6.36 -9.13 -6.85
CA ILE A 45 -7.40 -8.48 -6.05
C ILE A 45 -6.83 -7.20 -5.43
N GLU A 46 -7.49 -6.08 -5.63
CA GLU A 46 -7.03 -4.77 -5.15
C GLU A 46 -8.14 -4.01 -4.43
N PRO A 47 -7.85 -3.39 -3.28
CA PRO A 47 -6.62 -3.53 -2.48
C PRO A 47 -6.47 -4.95 -1.91
N GLU A 48 -5.24 -5.45 -1.74
CA GLU A 48 -4.94 -6.83 -1.30
C GLU A 48 -5.46 -7.17 0.11
N ASN A 49 -5.62 -6.15 0.96
CA ASN A 49 -6.22 -6.26 2.28
C ASN A 49 -6.88 -4.95 2.67
N TRP A 50 -7.66 -4.97 3.75
CA TRP A 50 -8.26 -3.77 4.32
C TRP A 50 -8.13 -3.71 5.84
N TRP A 51 -8.79 -2.74 6.47
CA TRP A 51 -8.80 -2.59 7.93
C TRP A 51 -10.22 -2.43 8.46
N VAL A 52 -10.41 -2.88 9.70
CA VAL A 52 -11.62 -2.54 10.47
C VAL A 52 -11.53 -1.12 11.02
N GLY A 53 -12.68 -0.50 11.30
CA GLY A 53 -12.76 0.78 12.01
C GLY A 53 -12.43 2.02 11.15
N PHE A 54 -12.59 1.94 9.83
CA PHE A 54 -12.67 3.14 8.99
C PHE A 54 -13.99 3.87 9.22
N LYS A 55 -13.97 5.21 9.08
CA LYS A 55 -15.17 6.05 9.13
C LYS A 55 -16.08 5.80 7.93
N ASP A 56 -15.47 5.68 6.75
CA ASP A 56 -16.15 5.17 5.57
C ASP A 56 -16.19 3.65 5.64
N GLN A 57 -17.39 3.10 5.61
CA GLN A 57 -17.63 1.65 5.68
C GLN A 57 -17.65 1.01 4.28
N SER A 58 -17.52 1.81 3.21
CA SER A 58 -17.48 1.30 1.85
C SER A 58 -16.07 0.85 1.46
N LEU A 59 -15.99 -0.23 0.70
CA LEU A 59 -14.79 -0.72 0.06
C LEU A 59 -15.17 -1.30 -1.29
N GLN A 60 -14.58 -0.82 -2.38
CA GLN A 60 -14.69 -1.47 -3.68
C GLN A 60 -13.42 -2.28 -3.93
N LEU A 61 -13.60 -3.55 -4.26
CA LEU A 61 -12.51 -4.43 -4.68
C LEU A 61 -12.50 -4.52 -6.21
N LEU A 62 -11.34 -4.31 -6.83
CA LEU A 62 -11.08 -4.71 -8.21
C LEU A 62 -10.55 -6.14 -8.20
N VAL A 63 -11.20 -7.03 -8.94
CA VAL A 63 -10.73 -8.41 -9.15
C VAL A 63 -10.44 -8.61 -10.63
N LYS A 64 -9.23 -9.04 -10.94
CA LYS A 64 -8.83 -9.46 -12.29
C LYS A 64 -8.58 -10.96 -12.28
N GLU A 65 -9.20 -11.66 -13.21
CA GLU A 65 -8.99 -13.09 -13.49
C GLU A 65 -9.67 -13.42 -14.82
N THR A 66 -9.12 -14.37 -15.59
CA THR A 66 -9.65 -14.66 -16.93
C THR A 66 -11.09 -15.15 -16.85
N GLY A 67 -12.01 -14.46 -17.53
CA GLY A 67 -13.44 -14.82 -17.56
C GLY A 67 -14.20 -14.63 -16.23
N ILE A 68 -13.62 -13.96 -15.25
CA ILE A 68 -14.19 -13.80 -13.89
C ILE A 68 -15.56 -13.13 -13.86
N TYR A 69 -15.92 -12.34 -14.88
CA TYR A 69 -17.24 -11.71 -14.99
C TYR A 69 -18.43 -12.70 -15.05
N GLN A 70 -18.17 -13.99 -15.31
CA GLN A 70 -19.16 -15.08 -15.30
C GLN A 70 -19.44 -15.57 -13.88
N ALA A 71 -18.53 -15.34 -12.94
CA ALA A 71 -18.66 -15.87 -11.59
C ALA A 71 -19.77 -15.17 -10.82
N SER A 72 -20.51 -15.97 -10.05
CA SER A 72 -21.26 -15.48 -8.90
C SER A 72 -20.32 -15.35 -7.71
N VAL A 73 -20.42 -14.24 -6.98
CA VAL A 73 -19.55 -13.93 -5.84
C VAL A 73 -20.30 -14.17 -4.54
N SER A 74 -19.66 -14.86 -3.60
CA SER A 74 -20.19 -15.05 -2.25
C SER A 74 -19.07 -14.96 -1.22
N LEU A 75 -19.43 -14.51 -0.02
CA LEU A 75 -18.57 -14.54 1.16
C LEU A 75 -19.44 -14.69 2.40
N SER A 76 -18.87 -15.20 3.49
CA SER A 76 -19.53 -15.26 4.79
C SER A 76 -18.56 -14.80 5.86
N TYR A 77 -18.78 -13.59 6.38
CA TYR A 77 -17.97 -13.02 7.44
C TYR A 77 -18.78 -11.98 8.24
N GLU A 78 -18.75 -12.08 9.57
CA GLU A 78 -19.54 -11.20 10.43
C GLU A 78 -19.18 -9.74 10.21
N GLY A 79 -20.18 -8.92 9.90
CA GLY A 79 -20.01 -7.49 9.68
C GLY A 79 -19.53 -7.08 8.27
N VAL A 80 -19.33 -8.01 7.35
CA VAL A 80 -19.00 -7.74 5.94
C VAL A 80 -20.11 -8.22 5.03
N THR A 81 -20.58 -7.36 4.14
CA THR A 81 -21.65 -7.68 3.19
C THR A 81 -21.30 -7.21 1.78
N ILE A 82 -21.58 -8.04 0.78
CA ILE A 82 -21.56 -7.62 -0.63
C ILE A 82 -22.78 -6.74 -0.89
N VAL A 83 -22.55 -5.50 -1.27
CA VAL A 83 -23.59 -4.52 -1.64
C VAL A 83 -23.93 -4.64 -3.11
N ASN A 84 -22.91 -4.76 -3.96
CA ASN A 84 -23.06 -4.81 -5.40
C ASN A 84 -21.86 -5.51 -6.06
N VAL A 85 -22.07 -6.04 -7.26
CA VAL A 85 -21.02 -6.62 -8.11
C VAL A 85 -21.19 -6.06 -9.52
N THR A 86 -20.23 -5.24 -9.94
CA THR A 86 -20.22 -4.62 -11.26
C THR A 86 -19.27 -5.39 -12.18
N LYS A 87 -19.73 -5.70 -13.39
CA LYS A 87 -18.92 -6.35 -14.43
C LYS A 87 -18.21 -5.30 -15.27
N GLY A 88 -16.93 -5.53 -15.59
CA GLY A 88 -16.22 -4.73 -16.57
C GLY A 88 -16.80 -4.89 -17.97
N THR A 89 -16.40 -4.00 -18.89
CA THR A 89 -16.58 -4.24 -20.33
C THR A 89 -15.71 -5.42 -20.77
N SER A 90 -14.51 -5.52 -20.20
CA SER A 90 -13.68 -6.72 -20.33
C SER A 90 -14.24 -7.86 -19.46
N PRO A 91 -14.32 -9.10 -19.99
CA PRO A 91 -14.82 -10.26 -19.24
C PRO A 91 -13.88 -10.71 -18.11
N ASN A 92 -12.70 -10.11 -18.02
CA ASN A 92 -11.66 -10.49 -17.06
C ASN A 92 -11.69 -9.65 -15.77
N TYR A 93 -12.72 -8.81 -15.59
CA TYR A 93 -12.84 -7.94 -14.42
C TYR A 93 -14.19 -8.05 -13.71
N LEU A 94 -14.12 -8.04 -12.38
CA LEU A 94 -15.25 -7.80 -11.48
C LEU A 94 -14.88 -6.70 -10.48
N PHE A 95 -15.84 -5.83 -10.18
CA PHE A 95 -15.76 -4.85 -9.11
C PHE A 95 -16.76 -5.23 -8.02
N ILE A 96 -16.29 -5.48 -6.81
CA ILE A 96 -17.14 -5.95 -5.70
C ILE A 96 -17.24 -4.83 -4.68
N ASP A 97 -18.42 -4.24 -4.56
CA ASP A 97 -18.72 -3.24 -3.55
C ASP A 97 -19.07 -3.94 -2.24
N LEU A 98 -18.23 -3.77 -1.23
CA LEU A 98 -18.40 -4.28 0.12
C LEU A 98 -18.82 -3.15 1.06
N LYS A 99 -19.61 -3.54 2.06
CA LYS A 99 -19.81 -2.75 3.28
C LYS A 99 -19.17 -3.47 4.45
N ILE A 100 -18.24 -2.80 5.11
CA ILE A 100 -17.52 -3.25 6.31
C ILE A 100 -18.05 -2.44 7.49
N SER A 101 -18.99 -3.04 8.22
CA SER A 101 -19.64 -2.40 9.37
C SER A 101 -18.74 -2.31 10.61
N GLU A 102 -19.15 -1.49 11.57
CA GLU A 102 -18.44 -1.33 12.87
C GLU A 102 -18.32 -2.62 13.69
N ILE A 103 -19.20 -3.60 13.46
CA ILE A 103 -19.14 -4.89 14.15
C ILE A 103 -18.15 -5.88 13.50
N ALA A 104 -17.62 -5.55 12.32
CA ALA A 104 -16.66 -6.41 11.63
C ALA A 104 -15.41 -6.61 12.48
N LYS A 105 -14.99 -7.87 12.63
CA LYS A 105 -13.79 -8.22 13.39
C LYS A 105 -12.57 -8.27 12.46
N LEU A 106 -11.39 -8.02 13.03
CA LEU A 106 -10.13 -8.31 12.34
C LEU A 106 -10.00 -9.83 12.12
N GLY A 107 -9.44 -10.24 10.99
CA GLY A 107 -9.32 -11.64 10.62
C GLY A 107 -9.32 -11.86 9.11
N LYS A 108 -9.22 -13.14 8.73
CA LYS A 108 -9.26 -13.59 7.34
C LYS A 108 -10.60 -14.23 7.02
N PHE A 109 -11.05 -14.05 5.78
CA PHE A 109 -12.22 -14.73 5.24
C PHE A 109 -12.03 -15.02 3.76
N ASN A 110 -12.80 -15.97 3.25
CA ASN A 110 -12.70 -16.40 1.86
C ASN A 110 -13.82 -15.76 1.03
N ILE A 111 -13.44 -15.16 -0.09
CA ILE A 111 -14.31 -14.73 -1.17
C ILE A 111 -14.33 -15.85 -2.21
N VAL A 112 -15.52 -16.38 -2.49
CA VAL A 112 -15.72 -17.53 -3.36
C VAL A 112 -16.40 -17.07 -4.65
N PHE A 113 -15.75 -17.38 -5.77
CA PHE A 113 -16.19 -17.15 -7.13
C PHE A 113 -16.68 -18.48 -7.72
N SER A 114 -17.99 -18.63 -7.90
CA SER A 114 -18.60 -19.85 -8.43
C SER A 114 -19.08 -19.65 -9.87
N PHE A 115 -18.64 -20.54 -10.77
CA PHE A 115 -18.96 -20.50 -12.20
C PHE A 115 -20.07 -21.51 -12.54
N ASP A 116 -20.81 -21.25 -13.62
CA ASP A 116 -21.95 -22.08 -14.04
C ASP A 116 -21.54 -23.51 -14.47
N ASN A 117 -20.28 -23.69 -14.88
CA ASN A 117 -19.69 -24.99 -15.21
C ASN A 117 -19.36 -25.85 -13.96
N GLY A 118 -19.59 -25.33 -12.75
CA GLY A 118 -19.27 -25.98 -11.49
C GLY A 118 -17.86 -25.70 -10.95
N GLU A 119 -17.01 -25.00 -11.70
CA GLU A 119 -15.71 -24.53 -11.24
C GLU A 119 -15.88 -23.51 -10.11
N LYS A 120 -14.92 -23.50 -9.19
CA LYS A 120 -14.84 -22.53 -8.11
C LYS A 120 -13.41 -22.02 -7.97
N LYS A 121 -13.29 -20.71 -7.78
CA LYS A 121 -12.05 -20.07 -7.33
C LYS A 121 -12.30 -19.41 -5.98
N THR A 122 -11.29 -19.43 -5.12
CA THR A 122 -11.34 -18.87 -3.78
C THR A 122 -10.17 -17.93 -3.58
N GLN A 123 -10.46 -16.74 -3.07
CA GLN A 123 -9.45 -15.78 -2.66
C GLN A 123 -9.61 -15.47 -1.17
N THR A 124 -8.54 -15.64 -0.40
CA THR A 124 -8.50 -15.17 0.98
C THR A 124 -8.32 -13.65 1.02
N TYR A 125 -9.15 -12.99 1.82
CA TYR A 125 -9.11 -11.56 2.09
C TYR A 125 -8.92 -11.31 3.59
N GLU A 126 -8.19 -10.25 3.95
CA GLU A 126 -7.83 -9.95 5.33
C GLU A 126 -8.31 -8.55 5.75
N LEU A 127 -8.98 -8.48 6.90
CA LEU A 127 -9.19 -7.23 7.64
C LEU A 127 -8.19 -7.15 8.80
N LYS A 128 -7.33 -6.14 8.75
CA LYS A 128 -6.31 -5.87 9.76
C LYS A 128 -6.82 -4.90 10.81
N SER A 129 -6.17 -4.90 11.98
CA SER A 129 -6.33 -3.82 12.96
C SER A 129 -5.51 -2.59 12.56
N ARG A 130 -6.05 -1.41 12.83
CA ARG A 130 -5.30 -0.16 12.73
C ARG A 130 -4.27 -0.08 13.86
N VAL A 131 -3.06 0.40 13.56
CA VAL A 131 -1.99 0.52 14.57
C VAL A 131 -2.35 1.56 15.63
N LYS A 132 -2.95 2.67 15.21
CA LYS A 132 -3.50 3.73 16.07
C LYS A 132 -4.65 4.47 15.36
N PRO A 133 -5.44 5.29 16.08
CA PRO A 133 -6.49 6.13 15.50
C PRO A 133 -6.01 7.07 14.39
N ALA A 134 -6.92 7.50 13.50
CA ALA A 134 -6.56 8.35 12.34
C ALA A 134 -6.09 9.74 12.78
N GLU A 135 -6.78 10.28 13.76
CA GLU A 135 -6.55 11.57 14.40
C GLU A 135 -5.17 11.71 15.04
N ASP A 136 -4.50 10.59 15.34
CA ASP A 136 -3.15 10.59 15.90
C ASP A 136 -2.06 10.73 14.82
N TYR A 137 -2.41 10.66 13.54
CA TYR A 137 -1.51 10.95 12.43
C TYR A 137 -1.56 12.45 12.12
N ILE A 138 -0.63 13.20 12.70
CA ILE A 138 -0.48 14.63 12.43
C ILE A 138 0.33 14.81 11.14
N GLY A 139 -0.31 15.39 10.12
CA GLY A 139 0.34 15.73 8.86
C GLY A 139 1.46 16.76 9.02
N PHE A 140 2.21 17.00 7.94
CA PHE A 140 3.14 18.13 7.89
C PHE A 140 2.35 19.45 7.95
N ASN A 141 2.96 20.50 8.52
CA ASN A 141 2.38 21.84 8.59
C ASN A 141 3.49 22.90 8.52
N SER A 142 3.17 24.16 8.82
CA SER A 142 4.13 25.28 8.75
C SER A 142 5.32 25.19 9.70
N SER A 143 5.31 24.26 10.68
CA SER A 143 6.47 23.99 11.53
C SER A 143 7.51 23.07 10.89
N ASP A 144 7.18 22.44 9.75
CA ASP A 144 8.05 21.45 9.12
C ASP A 144 8.91 22.03 8.00
N ALA A 145 10.15 21.54 7.91
CA ALA A 145 11.01 21.72 6.75
C ALA A 145 11.11 20.39 5.98
N ILE A 146 10.77 20.43 4.68
CA ILE A 146 10.65 19.23 3.84
C ILE A 146 11.90 19.07 2.96
N TYR A 147 12.49 17.88 2.99
CA TYR A 147 13.59 17.47 2.12
C TYR A 147 13.07 16.60 0.97
N LEU A 148 13.11 17.12 -0.26
CA LEU A 148 12.74 16.38 -1.47
C LEU A 148 13.87 15.43 -1.87
N ILE A 149 13.53 14.18 -2.18
CA ILE A 149 14.49 13.14 -2.56
C ILE A 149 14.08 12.55 -3.90
N THR A 150 14.99 12.47 -4.87
CA THR A 150 14.84 11.56 -6.01
C THR A 150 15.53 10.25 -5.63
N PRO A 151 14.81 9.16 -5.25
CA PRO A 151 15.43 8.00 -4.59
C PRO A 151 16.60 7.40 -5.37
N ASP A 152 16.44 7.20 -6.69
CA ASP A 152 17.46 6.68 -7.60
C ASP A 152 18.76 7.50 -7.61
N ARG A 153 18.71 8.77 -7.19
CA ARG A 153 19.81 9.74 -7.29
C ARG A 153 20.37 10.17 -5.94
N PHE A 154 19.83 9.65 -4.84
CA PHE A 154 20.21 10.09 -3.50
C PHE A 154 21.38 9.30 -2.93
N SER A 155 21.21 8.00 -2.74
CA SER A 155 22.23 7.09 -2.22
C SER A 155 21.86 5.65 -2.55
N ASN A 156 22.81 4.88 -3.05
CA ASN A 156 22.68 3.45 -3.30
C ASN A 156 23.17 2.71 -2.05
N GLY A 157 22.25 2.11 -1.32
CA GLY A 157 22.51 1.38 -0.08
C GLY A 157 22.50 -0.13 -0.24
N ASP A 158 22.01 -0.64 -1.37
CA ASP A 158 21.96 -2.06 -1.71
C ASP A 158 22.09 -2.28 -3.23
N GLU A 159 23.33 -2.43 -3.69
CA GLU A 159 23.65 -2.70 -5.10
C GLU A 159 23.04 -4.00 -5.64
N SER A 160 22.55 -4.91 -4.78
CA SER A 160 21.95 -6.16 -5.23
C SER A 160 20.59 -5.98 -5.91
N ASN A 161 19.95 -4.82 -5.72
CA ASN A 161 18.65 -4.49 -6.31
C ASN A 161 18.74 -3.53 -7.52
N ASP A 162 19.94 -3.08 -7.89
CA ASP A 162 20.16 -2.14 -9.00
C ASP A 162 19.56 -2.63 -10.33
N ILE A 163 19.64 -3.95 -10.57
CA ILE A 163 19.13 -4.61 -11.78
C ILE A 163 18.20 -5.75 -11.39
N ILE A 164 16.94 -5.62 -11.81
CA ILE A 164 15.92 -6.67 -11.64
C ILE A 164 15.57 -7.22 -13.02
N HIS A 165 16.04 -8.44 -13.32
CA HIS A 165 16.02 -9.01 -14.68
C HIS A 165 14.63 -9.27 -15.27
N TYR A 166 13.57 -9.30 -14.45
CA TYR A 166 12.20 -9.44 -14.94
C TYR A 166 11.54 -8.09 -15.26
N LEU A 167 12.19 -6.96 -14.95
CA LEU A 167 11.77 -5.63 -15.36
C LEU A 167 12.43 -5.23 -16.68
N LYS A 168 11.85 -4.28 -17.40
CA LYS A 168 12.23 -3.89 -18.76
C LYS A 168 13.53 -3.09 -18.83
N GLU A 169 13.71 -2.12 -17.94
CA GLU A 169 14.94 -1.31 -17.90
C GLU A 169 15.98 -2.01 -17.00
N THR A 170 16.94 -2.66 -17.65
CA THR A 170 18.06 -3.36 -17.00
C THR A 170 19.40 -2.63 -17.18
N THR A 171 19.36 -1.37 -17.62
CA THR A 171 20.56 -0.54 -17.81
C THR A 171 20.80 0.31 -16.58
N LEU A 172 21.95 0.09 -15.93
CA LEU A 172 22.50 0.94 -14.89
C LEU A 172 23.60 1.80 -15.51
N ASN A 173 23.41 3.12 -15.57
CA ASN A 173 24.41 4.03 -16.14
C ASN A 173 24.35 5.39 -15.45
N ARG A 174 25.30 5.65 -14.54
CA ARG A 174 25.38 6.91 -13.79
C ARG A 174 25.79 8.12 -14.63
N GLU A 175 26.30 7.90 -15.84
CA GLU A 175 26.67 8.97 -16.78
C GLU A 175 25.50 9.36 -17.71
N ASP A 176 24.40 8.61 -17.70
CA ASP A 176 23.20 8.91 -18.48
C ASP A 176 22.10 9.46 -17.57
N ASP A 177 21.71 10.72 -17.80
CA ASP A 177 20.69 11.43 -17.02
C ASP A 177 19.33 10.71 -17.02
N TYR A 178 19.04 9.89 -18.03
CA TYR A 178 17.78 9.17 -18.20
C TYR A 178 17.85 7.71 -17.79
N ALA A 179 19.04 7.16 -17.53
CA ALA A 179 19.18 5.80 -17.02
C ALA A 179 19.01 5.77 -15.51
N ARG A 180 18.89 4.56 -14.97
CA ARG A 180 18.93 4.33 -13.53
C ARG A 180 20.35 4.45 -12.98
N HIS A 181 20.47 5.00 -11.77
CA HIS A 181 21.74 5.24 -11.08
C HIS A 181 21.89 4.37 -9.82
N GLY A 182 20.80 3.75 -9.36
CA GLY A 182 20.82 2.70 -8.34
C GLY A 182 20.52 3.17 -6.91
N GLY A 183 20.12 4.42 -6.72
CA GLY A 183 19.70 4.88 -5.40
C GLY A 183 18.41 4.20 -4.92
N ASP A 184 18.30 3.92 -3.63
CA ASP A 184 17.28 3.02 -3.08
C ASP A 184 16.80 3.42 -1.67
N LEU A 185 15.82 2.69 -1.13
CA LEU A 185 15.26 2.95 0.21
C LEU A 185 16.29 2.71 1.32
N ARG A 186 17.21 1.75 1.15
CA ARG A 186 18.27 1.47 2.13
C ARG A 186 19.23 2.65 2.22
N GLY A 187 19.57 3.27 1.10
CA GLY A 187 20.35 4.51 1.01
C GLY A 187 19.66 5.65 1.75
N ILE A 188 18.36 5.85 1.56
CA ILE A 188 17.60 6.86 2.32
C ILE A 188 17.67 6.56 3.83
N ILE A 189 17.39 5.32 4.24
CA ILE A 189 17.45 4.88 5.64
C ILE A 189 18.82 5.17 6.27
N ASN A 190 19.90 4.87 5.55
CA ASN A 190 21.28 5.04 6.02
C ASN A 190 21.67 6.52 6.23
N HIS A 191 20.94 7.47 5.66
CA HIS A 191 21.23 8.90 5.72
C HIS A 191 20.14 9.74 6.39
N LEU A 192 19.21 9.13 7.14
CA LEU A 192 18.23 9.87 7.93
C LEU A 192 18.87 10.81 8.95
N ASP A 193 19.99 10.41 9.56
CA ASP A 193 20.73 11.26 10.51
C ASP A 193 21.30 12.50 9.81
N TYR A 194 21.84 12.36 8.60
CA TYR A 194 22.29 13.50 7.78
C TYR A 194 21.15 14.49 7.49
N ILE A 195 19.96 13.98 7.16
CA ILE A 195 18.77 14.80 6.90
C ILE A 195 18.31 15.50 8.18
N HIS A 196 18.31 14.79 9.31
CA HIS A 196 17.97 15.33 10.62
C HIS A 196 18.94 16.44 11.07
N ASP A 197 20.25 16.22 10.92
CA ASP A 197 21.30 17.15 11.33
C ASP A 197 21.26 18.48 10.55
N MET A 198 20.75 18.46 9.31
CA MET A 198 20.46 19.67 8.54
C MET A 198 19.23 20.44 9.03
N GLY A 199 18.41 19.85 9.91
CA GLY A 199 17.21 20.46 10.49
C GLY A 199 15.91 20.16 9.74
N PHE A 200 15.89 19.22 8.79
CA PHE A 200 14.66 18.80 8.13
C PHE A 200 13.82 17.89 9.04
N THR A 201 12.50 18.09 9.01
CA THR A 201 11.53 17.34 9.85
C THR A 201 10.57 16.52 9.02
N ALA A 202 10.73 16.52 7.69
CA ALA A 202 9.99 15.68 6.77
C ALA A 202 10.84 15.34 5.55
N ILE A 203 10.64 14.14 5.01
CA ILE A 203 11.16 13.73 3.71
C ILE A 203 10.01 13.50 2.74
N TRP A 204 10.23 13.88 1.50
CA TRP A 204 9.35 13.63 0.36
C TRP A 204 10.17 12.93 -0.73
N PRO A 205 10.23 11.59 -0.74
CA PRO A 205 10.73 10.88 -1.90
C PRO A 205 9.75 11.03 -3.08
N CYS A 206 10.28 11.30 -4.28
CA CYS A 206 9.60 11.03 -5.55
C CYS A 206 9.07 9.57 -5.55
N PRO A 207 8.11 9.22 -6.42
CA PRO A 207 7.44 7.95 -6.32
C PRO A 207 8.35 6.72 -6.31
N VAL A 208 8.02 5.76 -5.44
CA VAL A 208 8.77 4.50 -5.26
C VAL A 208 7.97 3.26 -5.64
N LEU A 209 6.79 3.44 -6.26
CA LEU A 209 5.98 2.34 -6.78
C LEU A 209 6.58 1.83 -8.10
N ILE A 210 6.26 0.58 -8.49
CA ILE A 210 6.83 -0.04 -9.70
C ILE A 210 6.62 0.89 -10.90
N ASN A 211 7.71 1.22 -11.59
CA ASN A 211 7.72 1.91 -12.87
C ASN A 211 8.46 1.02 -13.89
N ASP A 212 7.77 0.03 -14.46
CA ASP A 212 8.34 -0.94 -15.40
C ASP A 212 8.40 -0.41 -16.85
N MET A 213 8.79 0.86 -17.00
CA MET A 213 9.02 1.47 -18.31
C MET A 213 10.40 1.04 -18.86
N PRO A 214 10.54 0.85 -20.19
CA PRO A 214 11.79 0.38 -20.80
C PRO A 214 12.94 1.41 -20.76
N ARG A 215 12.64 2.67 -20.43
CA ARG A 215 13.59 3.77 -20.30
C ARG A 215 13.06 4.78 -19.29
N SER A 216 13.96 5.50 -18.64
CA SER A 216 13.60 6.60 -17.74
C SER A 216 12.73 6.17 -16.55
N SER A 217 12.71 4.90 -16.17
CA SER A 217 11.91 4.43 -15.03
C SER A 217 12.33 5.06 -13.70
N TYR A 218 13.56 5.59 -13.62
CA TYR A 218 14.14 6.16 -12.41
C TYR A 218 13.28 7.24 -11.75
N HIS A 219 12.51 8.00 -12.54
CA HIS A 219 11.75 9.14 -12.03
C HIS A 219 10.48 8.73 -11.26
N GLY A 220 10.00 7.48 -11.41
CA GLY A 220 8.84 6.95 -10.66
C GLY A 220 7.45 7.39 -11.13
N TYR A 221 7.29 8.56 -11.76
CA TYR A 221 5.98 9.09 -12.18
C TYR A 221 5.18 8.30 -13.24
N ALA A 222 5.77 7.30 -13.92
CA ALA A 222 5.06 6.47 -14.91
C ALA A 222 4.75 5.08 -14.32
N MET A 223 4.02 5.06 -13.19
CA MET A 223 3.74 3.86 -12.40
C MET A 223 3.05 2.79 -13.26
N THR A 224 3.52 1.55 -13.16
CA THR A 224 2.95 0.38 -13.84
C THR A 224 2.26 -0.59 -12.88
N ASP A 225 2.39 -0.37 -11.57
CA ASP A 225 1.62 -1.01 -10.50
C ASP A 225 1.48 -0.04 -9.31
N PHE A 226 0.26 0.21 -8.85
CA PHE A 226 -0.02 1.15 -7.76
C PHE A 226 0.11 0.57 -6.34
N TYR A 227 0.20 -0.75 -6.20
CA TYR A 227 0.20 -1.43 -4.90
C TYR A 227 1.57 -1.99 -4.50
N GLN A 228 2.52 -2.01 -5.43
CA GLN A 228 3.84 -2.60 -5.20
C GLN A 228 4.96 -1.55 -5.23
N VAL A 229 5.87 -1.65 -4.27
CA VAL A 229 7.15 -0.91 -4.28
C VAL A 229 8.00 -1.42 -5.44
N ASP A 230 8.68 -0.52 -6.15
CA ASP A 230 9.63 -0.89 -7.18
C ASP A 230 10.77 -1.71 -6.56
N PRO A 231 10.98 -2.97 -7.00
CA PRO A 231 12.00 -3.84 -6.42
C PRO A 231 13.42 -3.29 -6.58
N ARG A 232 13.64 -2.33 -7.50
CA ARG A 232 14.92 -1.61 -7.66
C ARG A 232 15.12 -0.49 -6.63
N PHE A 233 14.12 -0.22 -5.80
CA PHE A 233 14.24 0.65 -4.64
C PHE A 233 14.23 -0.14 -3.32
N GLY A 234 13.71 -1.37 -3.33
CA GLY A 234 13.64 -2.25 -2.17
C GLY A 234 12.26 -2.89 -2.01
N THR A 235 11.92 -3.25 -0.78
CA THR A 235 10.66 -3.97 -0.47
C THR A 235 9.64 -3.12 0.28
N LEU A 236 8.37 -3.58 0.33
CA LEU A 236 7.36 -2.98 1.22
C LEU A 236 7.80 -2.99 2.70
N GLN A 237 8.58 -4.00 3.11
CA GLN A 237 9.10 -4.07 4.47
C GLN A 237 10.13 -2.97 4.73
N GLU A 238 10.97 -2.66 3.75
CA GLU A 238 11.93 -1.56 3.85
C GLU A 238 11.26 -0.19 3.76
N TYR A 239 10.18 -0.05 2.98
CA TYR A 239 9.38 1.17 2.99
C TYR A 239 8.73 1.43 4.37
N LYS A 240 8.25 0.37 5.03
CA LYS A 240 7.79 0.45 6.43
C LYS A 240 8.93 0.75 7.39
N GLU A 241 10.09 0.13 7.22
CA GLU A 241 11.28 0.41 8.01
C GLU A 241 11.71 1.89 7.90
N LEU A 242 11.69 2.46 6.69
CA LEU A 242 11.94 3.87 6.43
C LEU A 242 10.95 4.73 7.22
N ALA A 243 9.66 4.43 7.13
CA ALA A 243 8.62 5.18 7.85
C ALA A 243 8.81 5.11 9.39
N ASP A 244 9.21 3.96 9.92
CA ASP A 244 9.42 3.76 11.35
C ASP A 244 10.71 4.45 11.85
N LYS A 245 11.81 4.33 11.10
CA LYS A 245 13.09 4.99 11.42
C LYS A 245 12.99 6.50 11.29
N ALA A 246 12.40 7.00 10.20
CA ALA A 246 12.16 8.44 10.02
C ALA A 246 11.35 8.99 11.21
N ARG A 247 10.26 8.31 11.58
CA ARG A 247 9.44 8.69 12.75
C ARG A 247 10.25 8.71 14.05
N SER A 248 11.14 7.73 14.26
CA SER A 248 11.99 7.69 15.45
C SER A 248 12.99 8.84 15.53
N SER A 249 13.40 9.38 14.37
CA SER A 249 14.26 10.57 14.24
C SER A 249 13.46 11.88 14.15
N GLY A 250 12.14 11.86 14.41
CA GLY A 250 11.29 13.05 14.32
C GLY A 250 11.01 13.53 12.89
N ILE A 251 11.26 12.69 11.88
CA ILE A 251 11.08 12.98 10.46
C ILE A 251 9.77 12.35 9.97
N LYS A 252 8.89 13.15 9.37
CA LYS A 252 7.67 12.68 8.69
C LYS A 252 8.01 12.12 7.30
N LEU A 253 7.28 11.11 6.85
CA LEU A 253 7.39 10.56 5.49
C LEU A 253 6.17 10.98 4.67
N ILE A 254 6.41 11.69 3.57
CA ILE A 254 5.39 12.12 2.61
C ILE A 254 5.43 11.15 1.41
N MET A 255 4.29 10.56 1.08
CA MET A 255 4.16 9.74 -0.13
C MET A 255 3.82 10.64 -1.32
N ASP A 256 4.63 10.59 -2.37
CA ASP A 256 4.30 11.19 -3.65
C ASP A 256 3.25 10.34 -4.39
N GLN A 257 2.14 10.96 -4.78
CA GLN A 257 1.01 10.28 -5.41
C GLN A 257 0.68 10.91 -6.77
N VAL A 258 0.54 10.05 -7.78
CA VAL A 258 0.13 10.42 -9.13
C VAL A 258 -1.28 9.88 -9.36
N VAL A 259 -2.23 10.79 -9.54
CA VAL A 259 -3.65 10.43 -9.76
C VAL A 259 -4.13 10.67 -11.19
N ASN A 260 -3.33 11.39 -12.00
CA ASN A 260 -3.74 11.83 -13.33
C ASN A 260 -3.46 10.80 -14.43
N HIS A 261 -2.43 9.96 -14.27
CA HIS A 261 -1.96 9.05 -15.30
C HIS A 261 -1.23 7.84 -14.69
N CYS A 262 -1.01 6.82 -15.52
CA CYS A 262 -0.12 5.70 -15.27
C CYS A 262 0.88 5.54 -16.42
N GLY A 263 1.87 4.67 -16.28
CA GLY A 263 2.77 4.32 -17.39
C GLY A 263 2.05 3.55 -18.49
N SER A 264 2.55 3.65 -19.74
CA SER A 264 1.99 2.90 -20.87
C SER A 264 2.20 1.39 -20.76
N GLU A 265 3.07 0.96 -19.85
CA GLU A 265 3.33 -0.44 -19.50
C GLU A 265 2.56 -0.90 -18.25
N HIS A 266 1.65 -0.07 -17.72
CA HIS A 266 0.77 -0.48 -16.64
C HIS A 266 -0.03 -1.72 -17.04
N TRP A 267 -0.21 -2.67 -16.12
CA TRP A 267 -0.81 -3.97 -16.45
C TRP A 267 -2.24 -3.84 -17.01
N TRP A 268 -2.98 -2.78 -16.64
CA TRP A 268 -4.26 -2.40 -17.25
C TRP A 268 -4.19 -2.24 -18.77
N MET A 269 -3.08 -1.73 -19.31
CA MET A 269 -2.97 -1.40 -20.73
C MET A 269 -3.00 -2.64 -21.64
N LYS A 270 -2.86 -3.85 -21.07
CA LYS A 270 -3.00 -5.13 -21.79
C LYS A 270 -4.46 -5.57 -21.94
N ASP A 271 -5.33 -5.10 -21.05
CA ASP A 271 -6.74 -5.49 -20.95
C ASP A 271 -7.45 -4.47 -20.05
N LEU A 272 -8.07 -3.45 -20.66
CA LEU A 272 -8.66 -2.34 -19.91
C LEU A 272 -10.00 -2.76 -19.26
N PRO A 273 -10.25 -2.43 -17.97
CA PRO A 273 -11.47 -2.88 -17.27
C PRO A 273 -12.78 -2.43 -17.92
N PHE A 274 -12.84 -1.18 -18.37
CA PHE A 274 -13.99 -0.56 -19.04
C PHE A 274 -13.56 0.10 -20.36
N SER A 275 -14.52 0.46 -21.21
CA SER A 275 -14.29 1.11 -22.51
C SER A 275 -13.86 2.59 -22.41
N ASP A 276 -13.91 3.14 -21.20
CA ASP A 276 -13.59 4.52 -20.83
C ASP A 276 -12.66 4.58 -19.61
N TRP A 277 -11.83 3.55 -19.42
CA TRP A 277 -10.89 3.47 -18.30
C TRP A 277 -9.76 4.50 -18.39
N VAL A 278 -9.33 4.81 -19.62
CA VAL A 278 -8.37 5.87 -19.90
C VAL A 278 -8.94 6.84 -20.94
N ASN A 279 -8.52 8.10 -20.87
CA ASN A 279 -8.87 9.07 -21.90
C ASN A 279 -8.30 8.62 -23.25
N GLN A 280 -8.96 8.95 -24.36
CA GLN A 280 -8.51 8.56 -25.71
C GLN A 280 -8.31 7.03 -25.90
N GLN A 281 -8.98 6.20 -25.09
CA GLN A 281 -8.84 4.74 -25.10
C GLN A 281 -9.01 4.13 -26.49
N LYS A 282 -10.04 4.53 -27.24
CA LYS A 282 -10.24 4.04 -28.60
C LYS A 282 -9.03 4.29 -29.50
N SER A 283 -8.45 5.49 -29.47
CA SER A 283 -7.25 5.81 -30.24
C SER A 283 -6.03 5.03 -29.75
N PHE A 284 -5.93 4.72 -28.45
CA PHE A 284 -4.88 3.84 -27.93
C PHE A 284 -5.03 2.40 -28.44
N GLU A 285 -6.25 1.84 -28.38
CA GLU A 285 -6.57 0.49 -28.84
C GLU A 285 -6.42 0.35 -30.37
N ASP A 286 -6.78 1.39 -31.13
CA ASP A 286 -6.64 1.43 -32.59
C ASP A 286 -5.20 1.78 -33.05
N HIS A 287 -4.26 1.96 -32.12
CA HIS A 287 -2.87 2.37 -32.38
C HIS A 287 -2.73 3.68 -33.18
N GLU A 288 -3.63 4.62 -32.92
CA GLU A 288 -3.60 5.97 -33.48
C GLU A 288 -2.69 6.91 -32.68
N ASN A 289 -2.44 8.10 -33.23
CA ASN A 289 -1.68 9.13 -32.51
C ASN A 289 -2.49 9.67 -31.32
N LEU A 290 -1.94 9.51 -30.12
CA LEU A 290 -2.49 10.07 -28.91
C LEU A 290 -2.16 11.56 -28.81
N LYS A 291 -3.14 12.36 -28.41
CA LYS A 291 -2.96 13.79 -28.21
C LYS A 291 -2.45 14.02 -26.80
N ASN A 292 -1.34 14.74 -26.69
CA ASN A 292 -0.83 15.13 -25.40
C ASN A 292 -1.64 16.30 -24.81
N SER A 293 -1.57 16.45 -23.48
CA SER A 293 -2.12 17.59 -22.79
C SER A 293 -1.53 18.89 -23.35
N ASN A 294 -2.39 19.89 -23.56
CA ASN A 294 -1.93 21.23 -23.93
C ASN A 294 -1.24 21.97 -22.77
N HIS A 295 -1.28 21.41 -21.56
CA HIS A 295 -0.77 21.97 -20.30
C HIS A 295 -1.23 23.40 -19.99
N ARG A 296 -2.37 23.84 -20.52
CA ARG A 296 -2.99 25.14 -20.21
C ARG A 296 -3.71 25.05 -18.86
N ARG A 297 -2.95 24.91 -17.77
CA ARG A 297 -3.43 24.58 -16.42
C ARG A 297 -4.44 25.57 -15.83
N THR A 298 -4.61 26.75 -16.41
CA THR A 298 -5.62 27.74 -15.99
C THR A 298 -7.00 27.50 -16.61
N SER A 299 -7.14 26.62 -17.60
CA SER A 299 -8.40 26.39 -18.31
C SER A 299 -9.51 25.81 -17.42
N ASN A 300 -9.15 25.09 -16.36
CA ASN A 300 -10.10 24.53 -15.38
C ASN A 300 -10.76 25.59 -14.47
N GLN A 301 -10.16 26.76 -14.34
CA GLN A 301 -10.61 27.83 -13.43
C GLN A 301 -10.91 29.15 -14.15
N ASP A 302 -10.71 29.19 -15.46
CA ASP A 302 -11.09 30.33 -16.31
C ASP A 302 -12.49 30.09 -16.91
N THR A 303 -13.44 30.92 -16.51
CA THR A 303 -14.82 30.90 -17.01
C THR A 303 -14.91 31.22 -18.51
N TYR A 304 -13.88 31.80 -19.12
CA TYR A 304 -13.80 32.14 -20.53
C TYR A 304 -12.93 31.19 -21.35
N ALA A 305 -12.33 30.16 -20.72
CA ALA A 305 -11.54 29.17 -21.43
C ALA A 305 -12.41 28.43 -22.45
N SER A 306 -11.84 28.19 -23.65
CA SER A 306 -12.53 27.42 -24.67
C SER A 306 -12.74 25.98 -24.21
N GLU A 307 -13.85 25.35 -24.60
CA GLU A 307 -14.12 23.95 -24.28
C GLU A 307 -13.03 23.01 -24.81
N LYS A 308 -12.44 23.36 -25.96
CA LYS A 308 -11.28 22.64 -26.50
C LYS A 308 -10.08 22.70 -25.56
N ASP A 309 -9.77 23.88 -25.00
CA ASP A 309 -8.62 24.02 -24.10
C ASP A 309 -8.84 23.30 -22.76
N LYS A 310 -10.08 23.24 -22.28
CA LYS A 310 -10.45 22.45 -21.09
C LYS A 310 -10.24 20.97 -21.35
N HIS A 311 -10.88 20.45 -22.40
CA HIS A 311 -10.80 19.06 -22.80
C HIS A 311 -9.37 18.61 -23.08
N ASP A 312 -8.62 19.33 -23.92
CA ASP A 312 -7.23 18.99 -24.22
C ASP A 312 -6.32 19.08 -22.98
N MET A 313 -6.67 19.87 -21.96
CA MET A 313 -5.90 19.94 -20.72
C MET A 313 -6.17 18.75 -19.81
N SER A 314 -7.45 18.38 -19.63
CA SER A 314 -7.88 17.32 -18.70
C SER A 314 -7.82 15.90 -19.29
N GLU A 315 -7.95 15.76 -20.60
CA GLU A 315 -8.05 14.44 -21.28
C GLU A 315 -6.86 14.14 -22.21
N GLY A 316 -5.96 15.11 -22.40
CA GLY A 316 -4.70 14.88 -23.08
C GLY A 316 -3.76 14.00 -22.25
N TRP A 317 -3.01 13.13 -22.92
CA TRP A 317 -1.99 12.28 -22.29
C TRP A 317 -0.72 13.06 -21.94
#